data_AF-A0A9J9LFU9-F1
#
_entry.id   AF-A0A9J9LFU9-F1
#
_cell.length_a   1.000
_cell.length_b   1.000
_cell.length_c   1.000
_cell.angle_alpha   90.00
_cell.angle_beta   90.00
_cell.angle_gamma   90.00
#
_symmetry.space_group_name_H-M   'P 1'
#
loop_
_entity.id
_entity.type
_entity.pdbx_description
1 polymer ?
#
loop_
_entity_poly.entity_id
_entity_poly.type
_entity_poly.pdbx_seq_one_letter_code
_entity_poly.pdbx_strand_id
1 'polypeptide(L)'
;MEGTIRNYDPQVRAKLVAGVERVARAAAMMAGAPEPDIKIGDGSDSVVNEPDLTDRTAAVFREAFGPNAIPKTDFISASEDYSAYAAARVPHSLFFEIGIYDPAQVQAAKNGGPPLPFNHSPYYAPAPEPTIRTGVEAMTLAVLNLLGN
;
A
#
# COMPACT_ATOMS: atom_id res chain seq x y z
N MET A 1 -12.98 21.44 6.52
CA MET A 1 -12.31 20.67 5.45
C MET A 1 -11.72 19.43 6.09
N GLU A 2 -11.75 18.31 5.39
CA GLU A 2 -11.10 17.07 5.80
C GLU A 2 -10.20 16.60 4.65
N GLY A 3 -9.09 15.94 4.99
CA GLY A 3 -8.12 15.50 4.00
C GLY A 3 -7.06 14.58 4.60
N THR A 4 -6.22 14.02 3.73
CA THR A 4 -5.24 12.99 4.09
C THR A 4 -3.84 13.44 3.69
N ILE A 5 -2.86 13.18 4.57
CA ILE A 5 -1.44 13.43 4.31
C ILE A 5 -0.74 12.09 4.04
N ARG A 6 0.06 12.02 2.97
CA ARG A 6 0.85 10.85 2.58
C ARG A 6 2.32 11.23 2.47
N ASN A 7 3.21 10.38 2.97
CA ASN A 7 4.66 10.56 2.93
C ASN A 7 5.34 9.21 3.17
N TYR A 8 6.60 9.07 2.72
CA TYR A 8 7.47 7.95 3.10
C TYR A 8 8.48 8.32 4.20
N ASP A 9 8.86 9.59 4.27
CA ASP A 9 9.90 10.10 5.17
C ASP A 9 9.27 10.90 6.31
N PRO A 10 9.53 10.54 7.59
CA PRO A 10 9.06 11.28 8.75
C PRO A 10 9.41 12.77 8.75
N GLN A 11 10.57 13.15 8.18
CA GLN A 11 10.96 14.56 8.04
C GLN A 11 10.07 15.29 7.03
N VAL A 12 9.66 14.60 5.96
CA VAL A 12 8.69 15.14 5.00
C VAL A 12 7.32 15.27 5.67
N ARG A 13 6.89 14.30 6.49
CA ARG A 13 5.65 14.41 7.28
C ARG A 13 5.63 15.67 8.14
N ALA A 14 6.69 15.91 8.90
CA ALA A 14 6.80 17.08 9.77
C ALA A 14 6.69 18.39 8.97
N LYS A 15 7.33 18.47 7.81
CA LYS A 15 7.22 19.63 6.90
C LYS A 15 5.80 19.82 6.37
N LEU A 16 5.12 18.75 5.96
CA LEU A 16 3.75 18.80 5.44
C LEU A 16 2.77 19.27 6.53
N VAL A 17 2.87 18.71 7.74
CA VAL A 17 2.04 19.08 8.89
C VAL A 17 2.20 20.57 9.23
N ALA A 18 3.44 21.03 9.39
CA ALA A 18 3.72 22.44 9.65
C ALA A 18 3.23 23.36 8.51
N GLY A 19 3.32 22.87 7.25
CA GLY A 19 2.80 23.56 6.08
C GLY A 19 1.28 23.74 6.11
N VAL A 20 0.54 22.68 6.40
CA VAL A 20 -0.94 22.71 6.52
C VAL A 20 -1.38 23.68 7.59
N GLU A 21 -0.78 23.60 8.79
CA GLU A 21 -1.10 24.52 9.89
C GLU A 21 -0.86 25.98 9.51
N ARG A 22 0.31 26.26 8.91
CA ARG A 22 0.68 27.62 8.49
C ARG A 22 -0.28 28.17 7.44
N VAL A 23 -0.63 27.39 6.42
CA VAL A 23 -1.52 27.83 5.34
C VAL A 23 -2.93 28.05 5.86
N ALA A 24 -3.45 27.14 6.70
CA ALA A 24 -4.80 27.27 7.26
C ALA A 24 -4.94 28.54 8.12
N ARG A 25 -3.98 28.82 9.00
CA ARG A 25 -3.98 30.05 9.83
C ARG A 25 -3.85 31.31 8.98
N ALA A 26 -2.94 31.31 8.01
CA ALA A 26 -2.76 32.46 7.12
C ALA A 26 -4.03 32.74 6.29
N ALA A 27 -4.70 31.70 5.80
CA ALA A 27 -5.95 31.85 5.06
C ALA A 27 -7.07 32.45 5.92
N ALA A 28 -7.22 31.98 7.17
CA ALA A 28 -8.19 32.54 8.11
C ALA A 28 -7.91 34.02 8.42
N MET A 29 -6.65 34.34 8.72
CA MET A 29 -6.21 35.72 8.99
C MET A 29 -6.47 36.64 7.79
N MET A 30 -6.10 36.23 6.57
CA MET A 30 -6.33 37.01 5.36
C MET A 30 -7.82 37.27 5.10
N ALA A 31 -8.69 36.31 5.46
CA ALA A 31 -10.12 36.42 5.29
C ALA A 31 -10.82 37.19 6.43
N GLY A 32 -10.10 37.59 7.50
CA GLY A 32 -10.70 38.17 8.71
C GLY A 32 -11.58 37.17 9.48
N ALA A 33 -11.35 35.87 9.31
CA ALA A 33 -12.06 34.82 10.01
C ALA A 33 -11.42 34.50 11.39
N PRO A 34 -12.16 33.85 12.32
CA PRO A 34 -11.57 33.34 13.55
C PRO A 34 -10.46 32.32 13.29
N GLU A 35 -9.58 32.11 14.29
CA GLU A 35 -8.57 31.06 14.23
C GLU A 35 -9.21 29.68 13.98
N PRO A 36 -8.68 28.88 13.04
CA PRO A 36 -9.24 27.57 12.73
C PRO A 36 -8.94 26.54 13.83
N ASP A 37 -9.90 25.66 14.11
CA ASP A 37 -9.66 24.42 14.87
C ASP A 37 -8.98 23.41 13.94
N ILE A 38 -7.69 23.18 14.16
CA ILE A 38 -6.87 22.26 13.35
C ILE A 38 -6.59 21.01 14.18
N LYS A 39 -7.07 19.87 13.70
CA LYS A 39 -6.81 18.54 14.29
C LYS A 39 -6.07 17.69 13.28
N ILE A 40 -4.85 17.30 13.63
CA ILE A 40 -4.03 16.40 12.83
C ILE A 40 -3.90 15.11 13.63
N GLY A 41 -4.52 14.04 13.12
CA GLY A 41 -4.43 12.72 13.73
C GLY A 41 -3.08 12.04 13.45
N ASP A 42 -2.87 10.93 14.14
CA ASP A 42 -1.82 10.00 13.79
C ASP A 42 -2.13 9.35 12.43
N GLY A 43 -1.06 8.96 11.73
CA GLY A 43 -1.16 8.20 10.49
C GLY A 43 -0.34 6.92 10.61
N SER A 44 -0.49 6.02 9.65
CA SER A 44 0.34 4.82 9.55
C SER A 44 1.75 5.19 9.07
N ASP A 45 2.74 4.49 9.61
CA ASP A 45 4.10 4.50 9.06
C ASP A 45 4.15 3.75 7.73
N SER A 46 5.22 3.95 6.96
CA SER A 46 5.45 3.18 5.73
C SER A 46 5.61 1.70 6.05
N VAL A 47 4.96 0.82 5.27
CA VAL A 47 5.22 -0.61 5.34
C VAL A 47 6.60 -0.90 4.77
N VAL A 48 7.46 -1.49 5.59
CA VAL A 48 8.80 -1.92 5.20
C VAL A 48 8.89 -3.42 5.43
N ASN A 49 9.07 -4.18 4.36
CA ASN A 49 9.26 -5.63 4.46
C ASN A 49 10.68 -5.98 4.89
N GLU A 50 10.82 -7.09 5.62
CA GLU A 50 12.13 -7.65 5.94
C GLU A 50 12.83 -8.15 4.66
N PRO A 51 14.05 -7.67 4.33
CA PRO A 51 14.73 -8.03 3.09
C PRO A 51 14.92 -9.54 2.90
N ASP A 52 15.48 -10.22 3.91
CA ASP A 52 15.82 -11.65 3.82
C ASP A 52 14.58 -12.53 3.63
N LEU A 53 13.51 -12.25 4.37
CA LEU A 53 12.23 -12.95 4.21
C LEU A 53 11.58 -12.65 2.87
N THR A 54 11.69 -11.41 2.39
CA THR A 54 11.18 -11.00 1.08
C THR A 54 11.87 -11.79 -0.02
N ASP A 55 13.19 -11.88 -0.01
CA ASP A 55 13.97 -12.56 -1.05
C ASP A 55 13.69 -14.08 -1.06
N ARG A 56 13.64 -14.70 0.12
CA ARG A 56 13.26 -16.12 0.26
C ARG A 56 11.86 -16.38 -0.27
N THR A 57 10.89 -15.57 0.12
CA THR A 57 9.50 -15.76 -0.30
C THR A 57 9.32 -15.47 -1.79
N ALA A 58 10.04 -14.49 -2.34
CA ALA A 58 10.04 -14.19 -3.76
C ALA A 58 10.58 -15.37 -4.60
N ALA A 59 11.57 -16.11 -4.11
CA ALA A 59 12.04 -17.32 -4.77
C ALA A 59 10.95 -18.41 -4.82
N VAL A 60 10.24 -18.65 -3.71
CA VAL A 60 9.12 -19.60 -3.64
C VAL A 60 7.98 -19.18 -4.57
N PHE A 61 7.63 -17.89 -4.60
CA PHE A 61 6.60 -17.38 -5.50
C PHE A 61 7.00 -17.49 -6.97
N ARG A 62 8.29 -17.30 -7.31
CA ARG A 62 8.78 -17.53 -8.68
C ARG A 62 8.69 -18.99 -9.09
N GLU A 63 8.92 -19.93 -8.17
CA GLU A 63 8.75 -21.35 -8.46
C GLU A 63 7.27 -21.70 -8.71
N ALA A 64 6.37 -21.21 -7.87
CA ALA A 64 4.95 -21.52 -7.95
C ALA A 64 4.23 -20.79 -9.10
N PHE A 65 4.49 -19.49 -9.29
CA PHE A 65 3.74 -18.62 -10.19
C PHE A 65 4.53 -18.22 -11.45
N GLY A 66 5.80 -18.60 -11.54
CA GLY A 66 6.65 -18.36 -12.70
C GLY A 66 6.76 -16.86 -13.05
N PRO A 67 6.54 -16.47 -14.31
CA PRO A 67 6.68 -15.08 -14.76
C PRO A 67 5.63 -14.12 -14.17
N ASN A 68 4.58 -14.64 -13.52
CA ASN A 68 3.56 -13.80 -12.86
C ASN A 68 4.02 -13.30 -11.48
N ALA A 69 5.02 -13.93 -10.86
CA ALA A 69 5.64 -13.44 -9.64
C ALA A 69 6.69 -12.36 -9.96
N ILE A 70 6.25 -11.10 -9.90
CA ILE A 70 7.10 -9.94 -10.21
C ILE A 70 7.52 -9.20 -8.94
N PRO A 71 8.74 -8.64 -8.88
CA PRO A 71 9.14 -7.77 -7.79
C PRO A 71 8.29 -6.50 -7.74
N LYS A 72 7.77 -6.16 -6.57
CA LYS A 72 7.12 -4.87 -6.34
C LYS A 72 8.20 -3.79 -6.21
N THR A 73 8.34 -2.97 -7.24
CA THR A 73 9.37 -1.90 -7.30
C THR A 73 8.77 -0.50 -7.29
N ASP A 74 7.46 -0.38 -7.49
CA ASP A 74 6.79 0.90 -7.55
C ASP A 74 6.39 1.41 -6.16
N PHE A 75 6.73 2.67 -5.91
CA PHE A 75 6.15 3.44 -4.81
C PHE A 75 4.70 3.81 -5.15
N ILE A 76 3.74 3.27 -4.38
CA ILE A 76 2.32 3.61 -4.52
C ILE A 76 1.85 4.49 -3.36
N SER A 77 0.92 5.40 -3.62
CA SER A 77 0.38 6.35 -2.63
C SER A 77 -0.59 5.72 -1.62
N ALA A 78 -0.91 4.43 -1.78
CA ALA A 78 -1.69 3.68 -0.81
C ALA A 78 -0.93 3.61 0.53
N SER A 79 -1.67 3.62 1.63
CA SER A 79 -1.13 3.45 2.98
C SER A 79 -1.81 2.26 3.61
N GLU A 80 -1.08 1.55 4.46
CA GLU A 80 -1.55 0.38 5.18
C GLU A 80 -1.13 0.50 6.65
N ASP A 81 -2.00 0.13 7.58
CA ASP A 81 -1.70 0.10 9.02
C ASP A 81 -0.91 -1.15 9.44
N TYR A 82 -0.65 -2.08 8.51
CA TYR A 82 0.20 -3.26 8.72
C TYR A 82 1.59 -2.91 9.29
N SER A 83 2.12 -1.70 9.02
CA SER A 83 3.36 -1.21 9.60
C SER A 83 3.36 -1.21 11.14
N ALA A 84 2.17 -1.19 11.77
CA ALA A 84 2.03 -1.32 13.22
C ALA A 84 2.55 -2.66 13.78
N TYR A 85 2.52 -3.75 13.01
CA TYR A 85 3.08 -5.04 13.44
C TYR A 85 4.60 -4.98 13.56
N ALA A 86 5.27 -4.33 12.60
CA ALA A 86 6.70 -4.08 12.66
C ALA A 86 7.06 -3.15 13.84
N ALA A 87 6.27 -2.09 14.05
CA ALA A 87 6.44 -1.18 15.19
C ALA A 87 6.26 -1.90 16.55
N ALA A 88 5.34 -2.88 16.61
CA ALA A 88 5.12 -3.74 17.77
C ALA A 88 6.20 -4.85 17.92
N ARG A 89 7.22 -4.88 17.05
CA ARG A 89 8.32 -5.85 17.05
C ARG A 89 7.85 -7.30 16.89
N VAL A 90 6.81 -7.52 16.09
CA VAL A 90 6.45 -8.88 15.65
C VAL A 90 7.64 -9.46 14.88
N PRO A 91 8.14 -10.67 15.24
CA PRO A 91 9.19 -11.31 14.49
C PRO A 91 8.71 -11.63 13.08
N HIS A 92 9.50 -11.25 12.08
CA HIS A 92 9.25 -11.48 10.67
C HIS A 92 8.02 -10.77 10.11
N SER A 93 8.23 -9.90 9.12
CA SER A 93 7.18 -9.05 8.55
C SER A 93 7.28 -9.06 7.03
N LEU A 94 6.20 -9.50 6.39
CA LEU A 94 6.08 -9.53 4.93
C LEU A 94 4.65 -9.18 4.53
N PHE A 95 4.53 -8.09 3.80
CA PHE A 95 3.31 -7.64 3.13
C PHE A 95 3.50 -7.75 1.61
N PHE A 96 2.56 -8.38 0.92
CA PHE A 96 2.62 -8.56 -0.53
C PHE A 96 1.24 -8.37 -1.16
N GLU A 97 1.24 -8.15 -2.47
CA GLU A 97 0.04 -7.97 -3.26
C GLU A 97 -0.16 -9.15 -4.21
N ILE A 98 -1.40 -9.36 -4.64
CA ILE A 98 -1.75 -10.38 -5.64
C ILE A 98 -2.43 -9.75 -6.84
N GLY A 99 -2.28 -10.37 -8.01
CA GLY A 99 -3.05 -10.02 -9.19
C GLY A 99 -4.51 -10.43 -9.03
N ILE A 100 -5.43 -9.57 -9.46
CA ILE A 100 -6.87 -9.75 -9.23
C ILE A 100 -7.73 -9.71 -10.50
N TYR A 101 -7.15 -9.27 -11.61
CA TYR A 101 -7.84 -9.08 -12.88
C TYR A 101 -7.51 -10.20 -13.86
N ASP A 102 -8.40 -10.43 -14.82
CA ASP A 102 -8.15 -11.35 -15.92
C ASP A 102 -6.89 -10.89 -16.70
N PRO A 103 -5.92 -11.78 -16.99
CA PRO A 103 -4.72 -11.43 -17.72
C PRO A 103 -4.96 -10.71 -19.06
N ALA A 104 -6.04 -11.04 -19.78
CA ALA A 104 -6.42 -10.38 -21.02
C ALA A 104 -6.87 -8.93 -20.77
N GLN A 105 -7.58 -8.66 -19.67
CA GLN A 105 -7.95 -7.30 -19.27
C GLN A 105 -6.70 -6.48 -18.90
N VAL A 106 -5.78 -7.09 -18.15
CA VAL A 106 -4.49 -6.45 -17.81
C VAL A 106 -3.70 -6.13 -19.08
N GLN A 107 -3.62 -7.06 -20.03
CA GLN A 107 -2.91 -6.84 -21.28
C GLN A 107 -3.56 -5.77 -22.15
N ALA A 108 -4.89 -5.74 -22.21
CA ALA A 108 -5.62 -4.70 -22.94
C ALA A 108 -5.36 -3.30 -22.36
N ALA A 109 -5.38 -3.16 -21.02
CA ALA A 109 -5.06 -1.89 -20.35
C ALA A 109 -3.61 -1.46 -20.63
N LYS A 110 -2.65 -2.39 -20.59
CA LYS A 110 -1.24 -2.11 -20.94
C LYS A 110 -1.06 -1.69 -22.40
N ASN A 111 -1.91 -2.17 -23.30
CA ASN A 111 -1.87 -1.85 -24.73
C ASN A 111 -2.63 -0.56 -25.10
N GLY A 112 -2.89 0.33 -24.14
CA GLY A 112 -3.57 1.61 -24.36
C GLY A 112 -5.10 1.53 -24.31
N GLY A 113 -5.65 0.38 -23.87
CA GLY A 113 -7.05 0.28 -23.51
C GLY A 113 -7.39 1.11 -22.26
N PRO A 114 -8.68 1.12 -21.84
CA PRO A 114 -9.09 1.81 -20.62
C PRO A 114 -8.31 1.32 -19.39
N PRO A 115 -7.97 2.22 -18.44
CA PRO A 115 -7.31 1.81 -17.21
C PRO A 115 -8.21 0.89 -16.39
N LEU A 116 -7.60 -0.07 -15.70
CA LEU A 116 -8.33 -0.93 -14.77
C LEU A 116 -8.81 -0.11 -13.57
N PRO A 117 -10.06 -0.31 -13.11
CA PRO A 117 -10.51 0.25 -11.85
C PRO A 117 -9.56 -0.15 -10.70
N PHE A 118 -9.34 0.77 -9.76
CA PHE A 118 -8.48 0.52 -8.60
C PHE A 118 -9.31 0.55 -7.30
N ASN A 119 -8.68 0.23 -6.16
CA ASN A 119 -9.32 0.32 -4.84
C ASN A 119 -10.05 1.66 -4.67
N HIS A 120 -11.21 1.62 -4.00
CA HIS A 120 -12.15 2.74 -3.82
C HIS A 120 -12.92 3.22 -5.07
N SER A 121 -12.74 2.60 -6.23
CA SER A 121 -13.63 2.80 -7.38
C SER A 121 -14.95 2.03 -7.22
N PRO A 122 -16.11 2.60 -7.58
CA PRO A 122 -17.37 1.84 -7.64
C PRO A 122 -17.36 0.73 -8.71
N TYR A 123 -16.36 0.74 -9.59
CA TYR A 123 -16.16 -0.27 -10.65
C TYR A 123 -15.07 -1.28 -10.28
N TYR A 124 -14.53 -1.23 -9.07
CA TYR A 124 -13.54 -2.21 -8.60
C TYR A 124 -14.19 -3.58 -8.45
N ALA A 125 -13.86 -4.49 -9.38
CA ALA A 125 -14.42 -5.83 -9.45
C ALA A 125 -13.33 -6.88 -9.75
N PRO A 126 -12.61 -7.35 -8.72
CA PRO A 126 -11.73 -8.52 -8.81
C PRO A 126 -12.42 -9.74 -9.42
N ALA A 127 -11.69 -10.55 -10.19
CA ALA A 127 -12.16 -11.86 -10.65
C ALA A 127 -12.22 -12.82 -9.46
N PRO A 128 -13.40 -13.23 -8.95
CA PRO A 128 -13.51 -13.75 -7.58
C PRO A 128 -12.72 -15.05 -7.36
N GLU A 129 -12.97 -16.07 -8.16
CA GLU A 129 -12.36 -17.40 -8.01
C GLU A 129 -10.83 -17.38 -8.14
N PRO A 130 -10.22 -16.85 -9.23
CA PRO A 130 -8.77 -16.86 -9.37
C PRO A 130 -8.08 -15.95 -8.34
N THR A 131 -8.71 -14.85 -7.93
CA THR A 131 -8.18 -13.96 -6.88
C THR A 131 -8.07 -14.70 -5.55
N ILE A 132 -9.16 -15.35 -5.12
CA ILE A 132 -9.20 -16.07 -3.84
C ILE A 132 -8.21 -17.24 -3.87
N ARG A 133 -8.20 -18.02 -4.96
CA ARG A 133 -7.26 -19.14 -5.12
C ARG A 133 -5.81 -18.67 -5.00
N THR A 134 -5.43 -17.63 -5.74
CA THR A 134 -4.07 -17.07 -5.72
C THR A 134 -3.70 -16.57 -4.32
N GLY A 135 -4.61 -15.87 -3.64
CA GLY A 135 -4.38 -15.37 -2.29
C GLY A 135 -4.13 -16.50 -1.28
N VAL A 136 -4.95 -17.56 -1.32
CA VAL A 136 -4.80 -18.73 -0.43
C VAL A 136 -3.49 -19.45 -0.71
N GLU A 137 -3.16 -19.69 -1.98
CA GLU A 137 -1.93 -20.38 -2.38
C GLU A 137 -0.69 -19.57 -1.98
N ALA A 138 -0.64 -18.28 -2.31
CA ALA A 138 0.47 -17.40 -1.97
C ALA A 138 0.68 -17.29 -0.45
N MET A 139 -0.40 -17.13 0.32
CA MET A 139 -0.31 -17.07 1.78
C MET A 139 0.16 -18.39 2.38
N THR A 140 -0.34 -19.53 1.87
CA THR A 140 0.09 -20.86 2.31
C THR A 140 1.58 -21.07 2.05
N LEU A 141 2.06 -20.73 0.85
CA LEU A 141 3.47 -20.82 0.48
C LEU A 141 4.35 -19.90 1.33
N ALA A 142 3.92 -18.67 1.62
CA ALA A 142 4.66 -17.75 2.48
C ALA A 142 4.81 -18.30 3.91
N VAL A 143 3.74 -18.88 4.47
CA VAL A 143 3.77 -19.50 5.81
C VAL A 143 4.64 -20.75 5.81
N LEU A 144 4.53 -21.62 4.81
CA LEU A 144 5.38 -22.82 4.69
C LEU A 144 6.86 -22.45 4.52
N ASN A 145 7.18 -21.41 3.75
CA ASN A 145 8.54 -20.88 3.62
C ASN A 145 9.10 -20.35 4.95
N LEU A 146 8.26 -19.69 5.75
CA LEU A 146 8.66 -19.16 7.06
C LEU A 146 8.89 -20.28 8.08
N LEU A 147 8.02 -21.30 8.11
CA LEU A 147 8.05 -22.38 9.11
C LEU A 147 8.95 -23.56 8.73
N GLY A 148 9.10 -23.83 7.43
CA GLY A 148 9.70 -25.04 6.87
C GLY A 148 11.23 -25.07 6.85
N ASN A 149 11.88 -24.48 7.86
CA ASN A 149 13.31 -24.74 8.08
C ASN A 149 13.55 -26.22 8.42
#